data_AF-A0A916XEA8-F1
#
_entry.id   AF-A0A916XEA8-F1
#
_cell.length_a   1.000
_cell.length_b   1.000
_cell.length_c   1.000
_cell.angle_alpha   90.00
_cell.angle_beta   90.00
_cell.angle_gamma   90.00
#
_symmetry.space_group_name_H-M   'P 1'
#
loop_
_entity.id
_entity.type
_entity.pdbx_description
1 polymer ?
#
loop_
_entity_poly.entity_id
_entity_poly.type
_entity_poly.pdbx_seq_one_letter_code
_entity_poly.pdbx_strand_id
1 'polypeptide(L)'
;MVERAATPVVPTMRRKLLRAGKALTNPLLPDDYLALINPMWSTRELQGQIVRVKPETPRSATIVIKPNFPWPGHKAGQYLRIGAEINGVRHWRAYTLTSDPNHPEGHLSISVRTVEGGRMSTFFTRNIQRGATVFLGEVEGTFCLPHPLPKKFLMFSAGSGVTPIFSLIRELARRGALSDVVHLHCEHTPDEIMFDSIFNEVESHFPGYHRSIHLSEEKGVLTPQMLDDLCPDWRERETFLSGPPGMLDAMSSHWSAEGVHDRLSMEHFQPFAGDGGSGGLGDGGTVHFRVTDIQATCDGATSILVGGEEAGGTLPFGCRMGVCHTCIGRLEHGQVRDLRTGVVHGSHGQMVRTCINAPEGHVEIDL
;
A
#
# COMPACT_ATOMS: atom_id res chain seq x y z
N MET A 1 -8.17 -19.00 -1.94
CA MET A 1 -7.14 -19.41 -0.94
C MET A 1 -7.09 -18.34 0.15
N VAL A 2 -7.16 -18.71 1.44
CA VAL A 2 -7.15 -17.72 2.55
C VAL A 2 -5.80 -17.02 2.57
N GLU A 3 -5.84 -15.71 2.59
CA GLU A 3 -4.67 -14.85 2.70
C GLU A 3 -3.92 -15.07 4.01
N ARG A 4 -2.60 -15.29 3.91
CA ARG A 4 -1.73 -15.64 5.04
C ARG A 4 -0.68 -14.57 5.29
N ALA A 5 -0.28 -14.45 6.55
CA ALA A 5 0.83 -13.61 6.95
C ALA A 5 2.17 -14.14 6.41
N ALA A 6 3.21 -13.30 6.42
CA ALA A 6 4.56 -13.71 6.07
C ALA A 6 5.05 -14.84 6.99
N THR A 7 5.97 -15.68 6.52
CA THR A 7 6.57 -16.69 7.39
C THR A 7 7.65 -16.02 8.25
N PRO A 8 7.61 -16.15 9.59
CA PRO A 8 8.60 -15.50 10.45
C PRO A 8 10.00 -16.11 10.26
N VAL A 9 11.03 -15.30 10.49
CA VAL A 9 12.42 -15.78 10.56
C VAL A 9 12.66 -16.40 11.93
N VAL A 10 12.58 -17.73 11.99
CA VAL A 10 12.70 -18.49 13.24
C VAL A 10 14.12 -19.01 13.42
N PRO A 11 14.74 -18.87 14.62
CA PRO A 11 16.04 -19.46 14.89
C PRO A 11 16.07 -20.99 14.65
N THR A 12 17.16 -21.48 14.06
CA THR A 12 17.33 -22.88 13.63
C THR A 12 17.07 -23.88 14.76
N MET A 13 17.50 -23.56 15.98
CA MET A 13 17.31 -24.40 17.16
C MET A 13 15.82 -24.57 17.52
N ARG A 14 15.05 -23.48 17.52
CA ARG A 14 13.59 -23.50 17.77
C ARG A 14 12.86 -24.29 16.68
N ARG A 15 13.29 -24.15 15.42
CA ARG A 15 12.74 -24.92 14.29
C ARG A 15 12.96 -26.43 14.43
N LYS A 16 14.15 -26.84 14.89
CA LYS A 16 14.46 -28.26 15.17
C LYS A 16 13.62 -28.80 16.33
N LEU A 17 13.45 -28.01 17.40
CA LEU A 17 12.65 -28.39 18.56
C LEU A 17 11.17 -28.62 18.19
N LEU A 18 10.57 -27.68 17.44
CA LEU A 18 9.18 -27.79 16.96
C LEU A 18 8.99 -29.00 16.02
N ARG A 19 9.99 -29.33 15.19
CA ARG A 19 9.95 -30.53 14.34
C ARG A 19 10.02 -31.82 15.16
N ALA A 20 10.84 -31.87 16.20
CA ALA A 20 10.95 -33.03 17.08
C ALA A 20 9.65 -33.27 17.88
N GLY A 21 8.98 -32.21 18.32
CA GLY A 21 7.71 -32.30 19.06
C GLY A 21 6.50 -32.76 18.24
N LYS A 22 6.59 -32.77 16.90
CA LYS A 22 5.48 -33.10 16.00
C LYS A 22 4.90 -34.50 16.21
N ALA A 23 5.74 -35.46 16.63
CA ALA A 23 5.30 -36.82 16.93
C ALA A 23 4.43 -36.90 18.21
N LEU A 24 4.63 -35.97 19.16
CA LEU A 24 3.95 -35.97 20.45
C LEU A 24 2.60 -35.23 20.43
N THR A 25 2.39 -34.35 19.44
CA THR A 25 1.20 -33.47 19.39
C THR A 25 0.21 -33.86 18.30
N ASN A 26 0.47 -34.93 17.54
CA ASN A 26 -0.40 -35.42 16.48
C ASN A 26 -1.83 -35.67 17.01
N PRO A 27 -2.90 -35.19 16.34
CA PRO A 27 -2.97 -34.68 14.96
C PRO A 27 -2.59 -33.20 14.76
N LEU A 28 -2.37 -32.42 15.82
CA LEU A 28 -2.03 -31.00 15.73
C LEU A 28 -0.50 -30.78 15.74
N LEU A 29 -0.01 -29.66 15.20
CA LEU A 29 1.40 -29.31 15.36
C LEU A 29 1.62 -28.69 16.74
N PRO A 30 2.82 -28.77 17.34
CA PRO A 30 3.11 -28.13 18.62
C PRO A 30 2.82 -26.62 18.59
N ASP A 31 2.96 -26.01 17.41
CA ASP A 31 2.67 -24.60 17.15
C ASP A 31 1.18 -24.24 17.31
N ASP A 32 0.26 -25.18 17.08
CA ASP A 32 -1.18 -24.95 17.29
C ASP A 32 -1.50 -24.77 18.77
N TYR A 33 -0.87 -25.57 19.62
CA TYR A 33 -0.99 -25.45 21.08
C TYR A 33 -0.33 -24.16 21.60
N LEU A 34 0.82 -23.79 21.04
CA LEU A 34 1.49 -22.53 21.41
C LEU A 34 0.61 -21.31 21.05
N ALA A 35 -0.05 -21.33 19.90
CA ALA A 35 -0.96 -20.25 19.49
C ALA A 35 -2.18 -20.12 20.43
N LEU A 36 -2.66 -21.23 21.01
CA LEU A 36 -3.74 -21.20 22.02
C LEU A 36 -3.30 -20.57 23.35
N ILE A 37 -2.02 -20.72 23.72
CA ILE A 37 -1.47 -20.17 24.97
C ILE A 37 -1.07 -18.71 24.78
N ASN A 38 -0.37 -18.39 23.69
CA ASN A 38 0.00 -17.04 23.31
C ASN A 38 0.14 -16.95 21.77
N PRO A 39 -0.74 -16.20 21.08
CA PRO A 39 -0.68 -16.04 19.63
C PRO A 39 0.69 -15.60 19.11
N MET A 40 1.43 -14.80 19.90
CA MET A 40 2.77 -14.32 19.56
C MET A 40 3.82 -15.44 19.48
N TRP A 41 3.55 -16.64 19.99
CA TRP A 41 4.49 -17.77 19.94
C TRP A 41 4.40 -18.60 18.66
N SER A 42 3.34 -18.40 17.86
CA SER A 42 3.16 -19.09 16.59
C SER A 42 4.31 -18.78 15.62
N THR A 43 4.92 -19.83 15.06
CA THR A 43 5.97 -19.72 14.04
C THR A 43 5.45 -19.88 12.61
N ARG A 44 4.13 -19.99 12.43
CA ARG A 44 3.49 -20.17 11.12
C ARG A 44 3.28 -18.85 10.38
N GLU A 45 2.86 -17.82 11.11
CA GLU A 45 2.47 -16.53 10.58
C GLU A 45 3.15 -15.44 11.38
N LEU A 46 3.75 -14.48 10.70
CA LEU A 46 4.31 -13.28 11.30
C LEU A 46 3.14 -12.46 11.85
N GLN A 47 3.21 -12.16 13.13
CA GLN A 47 2.19 -11.42 13.86
C GLN A 47 2.84 -10.22 14.55
N GLY A 48 2.02 -9.25 14.90
CA GLY A 48 2.43 -8.09 15.66
C GLY A 48 1.46 -7.83 16.79
N GLN A 49 1.99 -7.40 17.93
CA GLN A 49 1.17 -6.88 19.03
C GLN A 49 1.15 -5.36 18.94
N ILE A 50 -0.04 -4.76 19.06
CA ILE A 50 -0.18 -3.32 19.17
C ILE A 50 0.37 -2.88 20.52
N VAL A 51 1.47 -2.12 20.53
CA VAL A 51 2.09 -1.61 21.76
C VAL A 51 1.68 -0.18 22.07
N ARG A 52 1.25 0.58 21.05
CA ARG A 52 0.76 1.95 21.23
C ARG A 52 -0.19 2.34 20.08
N VAL A 53 -1.25 3.07 20.43
CA VAL A 53 -2.13 3.76 19.48
C VAL A 53 -2.00 5.25 19.81
N LYS A 54 -1.46 6.04 18.88
CA LYS A 54 -1.26 7.48 19.03
C LYS A 54 -2.28 8.19 18.12
N PRO A 55 -3.26 8.92 18.67
CA PRO A 55 -4.10 9.81 17.87
C PRO A 55 -3.22 10.84 17.15
N GLU A 56 -3.40 11.03 15.85
CA GLU A 56 -2.75 12.10 15.08
C GLU A 56 -3.74 13.23 14.81
N THR A 57 -4.99 12.90 14.45
CA THR A 57 -6.07 13.86 14.17
C THR A 57 -7.42 13.27 14.62
N PRO A 58 -8.55 14.00 14.59
CA PRO A 58 -9.86 13.44 14.92
C PRO A 58 -10.26 12.23 14.05
N ARG A 59 -9.67 12.11 12.85
CA ARG A 59 -9.93 11.01 11.91
C ARG A 59 -8.74 10.09 11.67
N SER A 60 -7.62 10.24 12.38
CA SER A 60 -6.43 9.42 12.12
C SER A 60 -5.62 9.04 13.36
N ALA A 61 -4.93 7.92 13.28
CA ALA A 61 -4.07 7.41 14.34
C ALA A 61 -2.83 6.69 13.79
N THR A 62 -1.70 6.85 14.49
CA THR A 62 -0.49 6.06 14.29
C THR A 62 -0.53 4.83 15.20
N ILE A 63 -0.44 3.65 14.59
CA ILE A 63 -0.45 2.36 15.26
C ILE A 63 0.98 1.84 15.33
N VAL A 64 1.51 1.66 16.54
CA VAL A 64 2.84 1.09 16.78
C VAL A 64 2.70 -0.38 17.09
N ILE A 65 3.41 -1.20 16.34
CA ILE A 65 3.31 -2.64 16.30
C ILE A 65 4.66 -3.23 16.68
N LYS A 66 4.67 -4.15 17.64
CA LYS A 66 5.83 -4.99 17.97
C LYS A 66 5.69 -6.34 17.29
N PRO A 67 6.50 -6.65 16.26
CA PRO A 67 6.51 -7.97 15.65
C PRO A 67 6.87 -9.07 16.66
N ASN A 68 6.32 -10.27 16.48
CA ASN A 68 6.63 -11.43 17.32
C ASN A 68 8.02 -12.04 17.04
N PHE A 69 8.62 -11.73 15.90
CA PHE A 69 9.97 -12.10 15.49
C PHE A 69 10.73 -10.86 14.98
N PRO A 70 12.07 -10.90 14.93
CA PRO A 70 12.86 -9.79 14.38
C PRO A 70 12.35 -9.37 13.00
N TRP A 71 12.13 -8.08 12.83
CA TRP A 71 11.67 -7.53 11.55
C TRP A 71 12.78 -7.64 10.50
N PRO A 72 12.52 -8.19 9.31
CA PRO A 72 13.52 -8.35 8.26
C PRO A 72 14.04 -7.03 7.67
N GLY A 73 13.39 -5.91 7.97
CA GLY A 73 13.72 -4.58 7.44
C GLY A 73 12.76 -4.15 6.33
N HIS A 74 12.83 -2.86 6.00
CA HIS A 74 12.07 -2.23 4.91
C HIS A 74 12.81 -0.97 4.44
N LYS A 75 12.39 -0.39 3.32
CA LYS A 75 12.82 0.94 2.88
C LYS A 75 11.70 1.96 3.11
N ALA A 76 12.06 3.23 3.25
CA ALA A 76 11.06 4.30 3.23
C ALA A 76 10.22 4.25 1.95
N GLY A 77 8.92 4.52 2.12
CA GLY A 77 7.87 4.48 1.09
C GLY A 77 7.37 3.08 0.73
N GLN A 78 7.92 2.02 1.34
CA GLN A 78 7.33 0.69 1.24
C GLN A 78 6.12 0.54 2.17
N TYR A 79 5.25 -0.39 1.82
CA TYR A 79 4.09 -0.77 2.62
C TYR A 79 4.19 -2.23 3.02
N LEU A 80 3.37 -2.62 4.00
CA LEU A 80 3.05 -4.03 4.20
C LEU A 80 1.55 -4.21 4.27
N ARG A 81 1.16 -5.48 4.24
CA ARG A 81 -0.22 -5.88 4.42
C ARG A 81 -0.47 -6.19 5.88
N ILE A 82 -1.51 -5.62 6.46
CA ILE A 82 -1.89 -5.88 7.84
C ILE A 82 -3.26 -6.54 7.87
N GLY A 83 -3.29 -7.71 8.50
CA GLY A 83 -4.47 -8.50 8.75
C GLY A 83 -5.00 -8.24 10.16
N ALA A 84 -6.30 -8.03 10.31
CA ALA A 84 -6.96 -8.00 11.61
C ALA A 84 -8.24 -8.84 11.57
N GLU A 85 -8.55 -9.50 12.68
CA GLU A 85 -9.80 -10.24 12.84
C GLU A 85 -10.86 -9.30 13.39
N ILE A 86 -11.92 -9.09 12.61
CA ILE A 86 -13.07 -8.25 12.97
C ILE A 86 -14.30 -9.13 12.87
N ASN A 87 -15.00 -9.33 14.00
CA ASN A 87 -16.19 -10.19 14.09
C ASN A 87 -15.95 -11.61 13.56
N GLY A 88 -14.80 -12.20 13.87
CA GLY A 88 -14.43 -13.56 13.45
C GLY A 88 -13.98 -13.70 12.00
N VAL A 89 -13.91 -12.60 11.24
CA VAL A 89 -13.44 -12.60 9.84
C VAL A 89 -12.11 -11.84 9.75
N ARG A 90 -11.12 -12.46 9.09
CA ARG A 90 -9.82 -11.83 8.84
C ARG A 90 -9.91 -10.88 7.65
N HIS A 91 -9.63 -9.61 7.90
CA HIS A 91 -9.57 -8.55 6.90
C HIS A 91 -8.16 -8.06 6.71
N TRP A 92 -7.75 -7.82 5.46
CA TRP A 92 -6.40 -7.36 5.12
C TRP A 92 -6.43 -6.05 4.37
N ARG A 93 -5.53 -5.12 4.71
CA ARG A 93 -5.29 -3.89 3.94
C ARG A 93 -3.80 -3.56 3.90
N ALA A 94 -3.38 -2.90 2.83
CA ALA A 94 -2.05 -2.36 2.69
C ALA A 94 -1.95 -1.04 3.43
N TYR A 95 -0.83 -0.84 4.13
CA TYR A 95 -0.51 0.40 4.82
C TYR A 95 0.98 0.69 4.69
N THR A 96 1.31 1.91 4.27
CA THR A 96 2.69 2.39 4.23
C THR A 96 3.31 2.33 5.62
N LEU A 97 4.54 1.84 5.68
CA LEU A 97 5.35 1.86 6.88
C LEU A 97 5.79 3.30 7.16
N THR A 98 5.34 3.83 8.29
CA THR A 98 5.73 5.14 8.80
C THR A 98 6.84 5.04 9.86
N SER A 99 7.24 3.82 10.26
CA SER A 99 8.36 3.56 11.19
C SER A 99 9.72 3.71 10.54
N ASP A 100 10.76 3.98 11.34
CA ASP A 100 12.13 3.99 10.85
C ASP A 100 12.52 2.55 10.46
N PRO A 101 13.03 2.31 9.25
CA PRO A 101 13.69 1.05 8.88
C PRO A 101 14.66 0.49 9.93
N ASN A 102 15.35 1.37 10.66
CA ASN A 102 16.37 1.02 11.65
C ASN A 102 15.90 1.26 13.09
N HIS A 103 14.59 1.24 13.35
CA HIS A 103 14.07 1.48 14.70
C HIS A 103 14.76 0.56 15.72
N PRO A 104 15.35 1.08 16.82
CA PRO A 104 16.23 0.31 17.71
C PRO A 104 15.50 -0.87 18.38
N GLU A 105 14.22 -0.70 18.69
CA GLU A 105 13.38 -1.75 19.27
C GLU A 105 12.74 -2.70 18.23
N GLY A 106 12.99 -2.47 16.93
CA GLY A 106 12.36 -3.24 15.84
C GLY A 106 10.84 -3.05 15.72
N HIS A 107 10.31 -1.96 16.29
CA HIS A 107 8.89 -1.62 16.19
C HIS A 107 8.55 -1.05 14.82
N LEU A 108 7.38 -1.43 14.33
CA LEU A 108 6.79 -0.91 13.11
C LEU A 108 5.73 0.13 13.47
N SER A 109 5.46 1.03 12.54
CA SER A 109 4.28 1.88 12.64
C SER A 109 3.63 2.06 11.29
N ILE A 110 2.31 2.14 11.34
CA ILE A 110 1.46 2.59 10.24
C ILE A 110 0.66 3.78 10.75
N SER A 111 0.25 4.67 9.85
CA SER A 111 -0.66 5.75 10.21
C SER A 111 -1.89 5.67 9.34
N VAL A 112 -3.05 5.59 9.98
CA VAL A 112 -4.31 5.21 9.35
C VAL A 112 -5.28 6.36 9.48
N ARG A 113 -5.87 6.77 8.35
CA ARG A 113 -7.00 7.68 8.31
C ARG A 113 -8.29 6.89 8.16
N THR A 114 -9.31 7.32 8.89
CA THR A 114 -10.68 6.79 8.77
C THR A 114 -11.20 7.08 7.37
N VAL A 115 -11.73 6.05 6.72
CA VAL A 115 -12.44 6.18 5.44
C VAL A 115 -13.89 5.86 5.73
N GLU A 116 -14.80 6.67 5.21
CA GLU A 116 -16.25 6.46 5.39
C GLU A 116 -16.64 5.06 4.89
N GLY A 117 -17.39 4.31 5.71
CA GLY A 117 -17.72 2.90 5.43
C GLY A 117 -16.54 1.90 5.49
N GLY A 118 -15.31 2.37 5.75
CA GLY A 118 -14.10 1.56 5.78
C GLY A 118 -13.97 0.74 7.06
N ARG A 119 -14.04 -0.60 6.95
CA ARG A 119 -13.95 -1.51 8.12
C ARG A 119 -12.60 -1.45 8.84
N MET A 120 -11.51 -1.63 8.08
CA MET A 120 -10.15 -1.70 8.65
C MET A 120 -9.67 -0.34 9.16
N SER A 121 -9.94 0.73 8.41
CA SER A 121 -9.58 2.09 8.83
C SER A 121 -10.35 2.51 10.09
N THR A 122 -11.64 2.20 10.19
CA THR A 122 -12.43 2.40 11.41
C THR A 122 -11.92 1.55 12.56
N PHE A 123 -11.58 0.27 12.31
CA PHE A 123 -11.03 -0.61 13.33
C PHE A 123 -9.75 -0.03 13.94
N PHE A 124 -8.78 0.37 13.12
CA PHE A 124 -7.51 0.92 13.61
C PHE A 124 -7.65 2.27 14.32
N THR A 125 -8.60 3.10 13.91
CA THR A 125 -8.74 4.46 14.46
C THR A 125 -9.67 4.53 15.68
N ARG A 126 -10.67 3.64 15.76
CA ARG A 126 -11.73 3.73 16.78
C ARG A 126 -11.86 2.52 17.70
N ASN A 127 -11.45 1.32 17.26
CA ASN A 127 -11.75 0.09 17.99
C ASN A 127 -10.52 -0.64 18.53
N ILE A 128 -9.38 -0.55 17.85
CA ILE A 128 -8.18 -1.29 18.23
C ILE A 128 -7.60 -0.73 19.52
N GLN A 129 -7.09 -1.62 20.37
CA GLN A 129 -6.48 -1.27 21.63
C GLN A 129 -5.09 -1.87 21.75
N ARG A 130 -4.27 -1.28 22.64
CA ARG A 130 -2.98 -1.86 23.02
C ARG A 130 -3.20 -3.30 23.51
N GLY A 131 -2.30 -4.20 23.10
CA GLY A 131 -2.37 -5.63 23.39
C GLY A 131 -3.04 -6.45 22.29
N ALA A 132 -3.84 -5.82 21.41
CA ALA A 132 -4.43 -6.50 20.25
C ALA A 132 -3.35 -7.09 19.33
N THR A 133 -3.69 -8.19 18.67
CA THR A 133 -2.81 -8.87 17.71
C THR A 133 -3.25 -8.58 16.29
N VAL A 134 -2.28 -8.36 15.42
CA VAL A 134 -2.45 -8.22 13.97
C VAL A 134 -1.53 -9.20 13.24
N PHE A 135 -1.88 -9.51 12.00
CA PHE A 135 -1.08 -10.32 11.10
C PHE A 135 -0.26 -9.42 10.18
N LEU A 136 1.00 -9.77 9.95
CA LEU A 136 1.93 -8.97 9.16
C LEU A 136 2.29 -9.73 7.87
N GLY A 137 1.95 -9.14 6.73
CA GLY A 137 2.36 -9.62 5.42
C GLY A 137 3.81 -9.29 5.10
N GLU A 138 4.21 -9.58 3.87
CA GLU A 138 5.53 -9.21 3.36
C GLU A 138 5.61 -7.70 3.10
N VAL A 139 6.84 -7.20 3.01
CA VAL A 139 7.11 -5.81 2.61
C VAL A 139 7.05 -5.72 1.10
N GLU A 140 6.25 -4.78 0.61
CA GLU A 140 5.99 -4.54 -0.80
C GLU A 140 6.15 -3.04 -1.12
N GLY A 141 6.14 -2.72 -2.41
CA GLY A 141 6.20 -1.34 -2.89
C GLY A 141 7.57 -0.93 -3.44
N THR A 142 7.51 -0.09 -4.46
CA THR A 142 8.66 0.45 -5.21
C THR A 142 8.77 1.96 -5.08
N PHE A 143 7.87 2.61 -4.33
CA PHE A 143 7.81 4.04 -4.10
C PHE A 143 8.93 4.46 -3.13
N CYS A 144 10.18 4.33 -3.56
CA CYS A 144 11.36 4.54 -2.73
C CYS A 144 12.28 5.58 -3.36
N LEU A 145 13.12 6.22 -2.54
CA LEU A 145 14.14 7.14 -3.06
C LEU A 145 15.12 6.41 -4.00
N PRO A 146 15.44 7.01 -5.16
CA PRO A 146 16.42 6.45 -6.08
C PRO A 146 17.84 6.50 -5.52
N HIS A 147 18.75 5.77 -6.17
CA HIS A 147 20.17 5.86 -5.92
C HIS A 147 20.92 6.06 -7.25
N PRO A 148 21.74 7.13 -7.40
CA PRO A 148 22.02 8.19 -6.42
C PRO A 148 20.81 9.10 -6.14
N LEU A 149 20.87 9.88 -5.06
CA LEU A 149 19.81 10.84 -4.73
C LEU A 149 19.85 12.05 -5.69
N PRO A 150 18.69 12.47 -6.25
CA PRO A 150 18.53 13.73 -6.93
C PRO A 150 18.92 14.93 -6.05
N LYS A 151 19.25 16.05 -6.70
CA LYS A 151 19.58 17.30 -6.01
C LYS A 151 18.35 18.03 -5.49
N LYS A 152 17.24 17.96 -6.23
CA LYS A 152 15.98 18.65 -5.91
C LYS A 152 14.83 17.68 -5.86
N PHE A 153 14.01 17.76 -4.82
CA PHE A 153 12.79 16.98 -4.69
C PHE A 153 11.55 17.88 -4.65
N LEU A 154 10.46 17.38 -5.22
CA LEU A 154 9.11 17.83 -4.97
C LEU A 154 8.35 16.67 -4.30
N MET A 155 8.07 16.83 -3.02
CA MET A 155 7.26 15.91 -2.25
C MET A 155 5.83 16.42 -2.26
N PHE A 156 4.92 15.72 -2.91
CA PHE A 156 3.54 16.16 -3.05
C PHE A 156 2.60 15.11 -2.46
N SER A 157 1.88 15.49 -1.41
CA SER A 157 0.87 14.63 -0.80
C SER A 157 -0.50 15.28 -0.69
N ALA A 158 -1.54 14.45 -0.65
CA ALA A 158 -2.87 14.86 -0.22
C ALA A 158 -3.49 13.83 0.72
N GLY A 159 -4.07 14.32 1.80
CA GLY A 159 -4.69 13.51 2.84
C GLY A 159 -3.78 12.38 3.36
N SER A 160 -4.29 11.13 3.41
CA SER A 160 -3.49 9.98 3.87
C SER A 160 -2.30 9.63 2.97
N GLY A 161 -2.23 10.19 1.75
CA GLY A 161 -1.06 10.12 0.87
C GLY A 161 0.20 10.77 1.46
N VAL A 162 0.06 11.51 2.58
CA VAL A 162 1.21 12.00 3.34
C VAL A 162 2.02 10.89 3.99
N THR A 163 1.48 9.68 4.17
CA THR A 163 2.17 8.59 4.86
C THR A 163 3.45 8.08 4.17
N PRO A 164 3.47 7.79 2.85
CA PRO A 164 4.73 7.50 2.16
C PRO A 164 5.65 8.72 2.13
N ILE A 165 5.12 9.91 1.84
CA ILE A 165 5.91 11.16 1.80
C ILE A 165 6.61 11.42 3.13
N PHE A 166 5.92 11.23 4.25
CA PHE A 166 6.48 11.30 5.60
C PHE A 166 7.67 10.35 5.77
N SER A 167 7.52 9.09 5.34
CA SER A 167 8.60 8.11 5.44
C SER A 167 9.83 8.50 4.60
N LEU A 168 9.63 9.03 3.38
CA LEU A 168 10.71 9.49 2.50
C LEU A 168 11.42 10.72 3.08
N ILE A 169 10.66 11.71 3.57
CA ILE A 169 11.21 12.92 4.20
C ILE A 169 12.03 12.56 5.43
N ARG A 170 11.54 11.65 6.28
CA ARG A 170 12.30 11.22 7.47
C ARG A 170 13.60 10.49 7.09
N GLU A 171 13.58 9.69 6.03
CA GLU A 171 14.80 9.06 5.51
C GLU A 171 15.79 10.12 4.98
N LEU A 172 15.33 11.11 4.22
CA LEU A 172 16.18 12.22 3.75
C LEU A 172 16.77 13.02 4.92
N ALA A 173 15.96 13.34 5.93
CA ALA A 173 16.41 14.02 7.15
C ALA A 173 17.54 13.24 7.85
N ARG A 174 17.34 11.93 8.03
CA ARG A 174 18.33 11.03 8.64
C ARG A 174 19.65 10.98 7.86
N ARG A 175 19.58 11.10 6.53
CA ARG A 175 20.74 11.11 5.63
C ARG A 175 21.40 12.50 5.51
N GLY A 176 20.82 13.54 6.12
CA GLY A 176 21.25 14.93 5.92
C GLY A 176 21.05 15.41 4.49
N ALA A 177 20.09 14.83 3.76
CA ALA A 177 19.87 15.02 2.33
C ALA A 177 18.65 15.89 2.00
N LEU A 178 18.23 16.75 2.94
CA LEU A 178 17.17 17.74 2.76
C LEU A 178 17.75 19.09 2.31
N SER A 179 18.58 19.07 1.25
CA SER A 179 19.27 20.27 0.76
C SER A 179 18.40 21.18 -0.12
N ASP A 180 17.45 20.59 -0.86
CA ASP A 180 16.48 21.32 -1.70
C ASP A 180 15.23 20.46 -1.91
N VAL A 181 14.27 20.59 -0.99
CA VAL A 181 13.04 19.81 -0.95
C VAL A 181 11.86 20.75 -0.76
N VAL A 182 10.97 20.79 -1.74
CA VAL A 182 9.66 21.43 -1.60
C VAL A 182 8.65 20.36 -1.24
N HIS A 183 7.95 20.53 -0.12
CA HIS A 183 6.85 19.66 0.30
C HIS A 183 5.52 20.39 0.18
N LEU A 184 4.74 20.05 -0.84
CA LEU A 184 3.37 20.51 -1.02
C LEU A 184 2.42 19.49 -0.39
N HIS A 185 1.64 19.92 0.60
CA HIS A 185 0.64 19.06 1.25
C HIS A 185 -0.75 19.66 1.13
N CYS A 186 -1.67 18.92 0.52
CA CYS A 186 -3.08 19.27 0.45
C CYS A 186 -3.87 18.58 1.55
N GLU A 187 -4.67 19.36 2.26
CA GLU A 187 -5.64 18.84 3.24
C GLU A 187 -6.96 19.61 3.15
N HIS A 188 -8.04 19.07 3.71
CA HIS A 188 -9.31 19.79 3.76
C HIS A 188 -9.27 20.94 4.77
N THR A 189 -8.94 20.62 6.01
CA THR A 189 -8.91 21.54 7.15
C THR A 189 -7.61 21.38 7.96
N PRO A 190 -7.20 22.41 8.73
CA PRO A 190 -5.95 22.36 9.50
C PRO A 190 -5.89 21.21 10.53
N ASP A 191 -7.02 20.88 11.16
CA ASP A 191 -7.10 19.85 12.20
C ASP A 191 -6.97 18.42 11.66
N GLU A 192 -6.94 18.26 10.34
CA GLU A 192 -6.77 16.98 9.66
C GLU A 192 -5.34 16.71 9.18
N ILE A 193 -4.42 17.67 9.37
CA ILE A 193 -3.03 17.55 8.97
C ILE A 193 -2.30 16.57 9.88
N MET A 194 -1.92 15.42 9.33
CA MET A 194 -1.12 14.42 10.04
C MET A 194 0.35 14.85 10.13
N PHE A 195 1.03 14.49 11.23
CA PHE A 195 2.47 14.72 11.46
C PHE A 195 2.92 16.19 11.49
N ASP A 196 1.99 17.13 11.68
CA ASP A 196 2.28 18.57 11.55
C ASP A 196 3.46 19.03 12.41
N SER A 197 3.48 18.65 13.69
CA SER A 197 4.57 18.94 14.62
C SER A 197 5.93 18.40 14.15
N ILE A 198 5.95 17.21 13.56
CA ILE A 198 7.21 16.59 13.08
C ILE A 198 7.72 17.32 11.85
N PHE A 199 6.84 17.70 10.93
CA PHE A 199 7.24 18.47 9.75
C PHE A 199 7.73 19.88 10.11
N ASN A 200 7.10 20.54 11.09
CA ASN A 200 7.59 21.81 11.64
C ASN A 200 8.99 21.66 12.26
N GLU A 201 9.23 20.57 12.99
CA GLU A 201 10.54 20.26 13.53
C GLU A 201 11.58 20.06 12.42
N VAL A 202 11.25 19.29 11.37
CA VAL A 202 12.13 19.08 10.21
C VAL A 202 12.45 20.42 9.53
N GLU A 203 11.46 21.26 9.28
CA GLU A 203 11.64 22.58 8.67
C GLU A 203 12.54 23.50 9.51
N SER A 204 12.44 23.45 10.84
CA SER A 204 13.32 24.22 11.72
C SER A 204 14.77 23.74 11.71
N HIS A 205 15.02 22.45 11.45
CA HIS A 205 16.36 21.86 11.48
C HIS A 205 17.05 21.83 10.10
N PHE A 206 16.28 21.85 9.01
CA PHE A 206 16.80 21.71 7.65
C PHE A 206 16.39 22.91 6.79
N PRO A 207 17.27 23.93 6.63
CA PRO A 207 16.96 25.13 5.85
C PRO A 207 16.60 24.90 4.38
N GLY A 208 17.02 23.75 3.81
CA GLY A 208 16.71 23.35 2.44
C GLY A 208 15.38 22.61 2.28
N TYR A 209 14.63 22.41 3.36
CA TYR A 209 13.29 21.84 3.33
C TYR A 209 12.26 22.95 3.52
N HIS A 210 11.34 23.08 2.56
CA HIS A 210 10.27 24.08 2.58
C HIS A 210 8.93 23.39 2.45
N ARG A 211 8.06 23.57 3.45
CA ARG A 211 6.71 23.01 3.44
C ARG A 211 5.68 24.07 3.11
N SER A 212 4.76 23.74 2.20
CA SER A 212 3.59 24.54 1.89
C SER A 212 2.32 23.71 2.08
N ILE A 213 1.38 24.26 2.85
CA ILE A 213 0.09 23.62 3.13
C ILE A 213 -1.00 24.31 2.30
N HIS A 214 -1.73 23.50 1.55
CA HIS A 214 -2.88 23.92 0.76
C HIS A 214 -4.16 23.37 1.37
N LEU A 215 -4.93 24.25 2.00
CA LEU A 215 -6.22 23.92 2.60
C LEU A 215 -7.32 24.08 1.57
N SER A 216 -7.94 22.97 1.17
CA SER A 216 -8.93 22.97 0.09
C SER A 216 -10.27 23.60 0.47
N GLU A 217 -10.60 23.67 1.77
CA GLU A 217 -11.76 24.42 2.26
C GLU A 217 -11.62 25.93 1.96
N GLU A 218 -10.42 26.47 2.11
CA GLU A 218 -10.14 27.90 1.94
C GLU A 218 -9.76 28.28 0.51
N LYS A 219 -8.94 27.44 -0.14
CA LYS A 219 -8.28 27.74 -1.42
C LYS A 219 -8.82 26.95 -2.60
N GLY A 220 -9.81 26.09 -2.39
CA GLY A 220 -10.32 25.16 -3.39
C GLY A 220 -9.36 23.99 -3.67
N VAL A 221 -9.71 23.14 -4.64
CA VAL A 221 -8.86 22.00 -5.04
C VAL A 221 -7.59 22.52 -5.71
N LEU A 222 -6.42 22.02 -5.28
CA LEU A 222 -5.15 22.36 -5.92
C LEU A 222 -5.12 21.77 -7.34
N THR A 223 -4.95 22.63 -8.34
CA THR A 223 -4.86 22.23 -9.75
C THR A 223 -3.43 22.33 -10.28
N PRO A 224 -3.05 21.57 -11.32
CA PRO A 224 -1.68 21.61 -11.85
C PRO A 224 -1.20 23.01 -12.25
N GLN A 225 -2.10 23.90 -12.68
CA GLN A 225 -1.77 25.28 -13.06
C GLN A 225 -1.22 26.11 -11.89
N MET A 226 -1.49 25.72 -10.65
CA MET A 226 -0.99 26.41 -9.45
C MET A 226 0.48 26.07 -9.16
N LEU A 227 1.07 25.06 -9.82
CA LEU A 227 2.44 24.62 -9.54
C LEU A 227 3.48 25.66 -9.91
N ASP A 228 3.24 26.47 -10.95
CA ASP A 228 4.19 27.51 -11.35
C ASP A 228 4.33 28.61 -10.28
N ASP A 229 3.29 28.83 -9.47
CA ASP A 229 3.33 29.76 -8.33
C ASP A 229 3.88 29.10 -7.06
N LEU A 230 3.48 27.85 -6.79
CA LEU A 230 3.84 27.13 -5.56
C LEU A 230 5.26 26.56 -5.59
N CYS A 231 5.75 26.18 -6.77
CA CYS A 231 7.04 25.56 -6.99
C CYS A 231 7.51 25.83 -8.43
N PRO A 232 8.01 27.04 -8.75
CA PRO A 232 8.29 27.47 -10.12
C PRO A 232 9.24 26.56 -10.92
N ASP A 233 10.14 25.85 -10.22
CA ASP A 233 11.10 24.91 -10.81
C ASP A 233 10.66 23.44 -10.75
N TRP A 234 9.36 23.16 -10.56
CA TRP A 234 8.83 21.79 -10.39
C TRP A 234 9.24 20.84 -11.53
N ARG A 235 9.36 21.34 -12.76
CA ARG A 235 9.79 20.57 -13.95
C ARG A 235 11.21 19.99 -13.83
N GLU A 236 12.05 20.59 -12.97
CA GLU A 236 13.42 20.15 -12.73
C GLU A 236 13.56 19.15 -11.57
N ARG A 237 12.51 19.01 -10.75
CA ARG A 237 12.53 18.28 -9.48
C ARG A 237 12.11 16.83 -9.66
N GLU A 238 12.78 15.93 -8.93
CA GLU A 238 12.27 14.56 -8.80
C GLU A 238 11.02 14.60 -7.91
N THR A 239 9.89 14.19 -8.48
CA THR A 239 8.57 14.35 -7.86
C THR A 239 8.07 13.02 -7.32
N PHE A 240 7.72 13.02 -6.03
CA PHE A 240 7.00 11.93 -5.37
C PHE A 240 5.60 12.40 -5.05
N LEU A 241 4.59 11.78 -5.65
CA LEU A 241 3.20 12.17 -5.54
C LEU A 241 2.36 11.05 -4.91
N SER A 242 1.54 11.39 -3.92
CA SER A 242 0.54 10.46 -3.40
C SER A 242 -0.70 11.15 -2.86
N GLY A 243 -1.88 10.66 -3.24
CA GLY A 243 -3.16 11.22 -2.78
C GLY A 243 -4.37 10.60 -3.49
N PRO A 244 -5.50 11.32 -3.59
CA PRO A 244 -6.71 10.79 -4.21
C PRO A 244 -6.58 10.67 -5.74
N PRO A 245 -7.29 9.72 -6.38
CA PRO A 245 -7.20 9.43 -7.81
C PRO A 245 -7.26 10.66 -8.70
N GLY A 246 -8.28 11.52 -8.52
CA GLY A 246 -8.42 12.71 -9.36
C GLY A 246 -7.23 13.68 -9.29
N MET A 247 -6.49 13.72 -8.18
CA MET A 247 -5.24 14.49 -8.10
C MET A 247 -4.11 13.78 -8.84
N LEU A 248 -3.98 12.46 -8.67
CA LEU A 248 -2.97 11.66 -9.36
C LEU A 248 -3.14 11.76 -10.88
N ASP A 249 -4.37 11.64 -11.38
CA ASP A 249 -4.68 11.68 -12.82
C ASP A 249 -4.40 13.08 -13.41
N ALA A 250 -4.81 14.13 -12.71
CA ALA A 250 -4.59 15.52 -13.15
C ALA A 250 -3.09 15.84 -13.21
N MET A 251 -2.32 15.45 -12.20
CA MET A 251 -0.88 15.70 -12.16
C MET A 251 -0.12 14.82 -13.15
N SER A 252 -0.47 13.53 -13.27
CA SER A 252 0.10 12.62 -14.27
C SER A 252 -0.07 13.14 -15.69
N SER A 253 -1.28 13.61 -16.02
CA SER A 253 -1.58 14.23 -17.32
C SER A 253 -0.75 15.49 -17.55
N HIS A 254 -0.59 16.32 -16.51
CA HIS A 254 0.19 17.55 -16.60
C HIS A 254 1.69 17.28 -16.80
N TRP A 255 2.29 16.35 -16.04
CA TRP A 255 3.69 15.97 -16.23
C TRP A 255 3.94 15.37 -17.62
N SER A 256 2.98 14.61 -18.14
CA SER A 256 3.05 14.05 -19.49
C SER A 256 2.99 15.14 -20.57
N ALA A 257 2.07 16.10 -20.43
CA ALA A 257 1.93 17.22 -21.36
C ALA A 257 3.19 18.10 -21.42
N GLU A 258 3.89 18.24 -20.29
CA GLU A 258 5.13 19.01 -20.17
C GLU A 258 6.39 18.18 -20.50
N GLY A 259 6.24 16.90 -20.87
CA GLY A 259 7.35 16.04 -21.28
C GLY A 259 8.30 15.62 -20.15
N VAL A 260 7.88 15.71 -18.89
CA VAL A 260 8.70 15.42 -17.69
C VAL A 260 8.21 14.21 -16.89
N HIS A 261 7.36 13.36 -17.48
CA HIS A 261 6.80 12.15 -16.86
C HIS A 261 7.82 11.22 -16.17
N ASP A 262 9.04 11.10 -16.70
CA ASP A 262 10.11 10.28 -16.11
C ASP A 262 10.56 10.74 -14.71
N ARG A 263 10.21 11.99 -14.32
CA ARG A 263 10.51 12.57 -13.00
C ARG A 263 9.34 12.46 -12.03
N LEU A 264 8.25 11.78 -12.40
CA LEU A 264 7.07 11.61 -11.58
C LEU A 264 6.95 10.17 -11.11
N SER A 265 7.18 9.96 -9.81
CA SER A 265 6.82 8.73 -9.11
C SER A 265 5.48 8.93 -8.41
N MET A 266 4.55 7.99 -8.56
CA MET A 266 3.23 8.03 -7.91
C MET A 266 2.94 6.80 -7.06
N GLU A 267 2.23 7.00 -5.96
CA GLU A 267 1.64 5.92 -5.16
C GLU A 267 0.12 6.10 -5.01
N HIS A 268 -0.62 5.05 -5.41
CA HIS A 268 -2.08 5.00 -5.36
C HIS A 268 -2.51 4.23 -4.11
N PHE A 269 -3.49 4.76 -3.35
CA PHE A 269 -4.07 4.11 -2.16
C PHE A 269 -5.56 3.77 -2.28
N GLN A 270 -6.19 4.18 -3.38
CA GLN A 270 -7.59 3.93 -3.67
C GLN A 270 -7.72 3.06 -4.93
N PRO A 271 -8.85 2.32 -5.09
CA PRO A 271 -9.15 1.55 -6.28
C PRO A 271 -8.88 2.31 -7.58
N PHE A 272 -8.32 1.63 -8.59
CA PHE A 272 -8.40 2.13 -9.96
C PHE A 272 -9.86 1.97 -10.41
N ALA A 273 -10.54 3.08 -10.64
CA ALA A 273 -11.95 3.09 -10.99
C ALA A 273 -12.15 2.94 -12.51
N GLY A 274 -11.74 1.80 -13.08
CA GLY A 274 -12.34 1.35 -14.35
C GLY A 274 -12.16 2.23 -15.60
N ASP A 275 -11.15 3.10 -15.65
CA ASP A 275 -10.84 3.92 -16.82
C ASP A 275 -9.33 3.98 -17.07
N GLY A 276 -8.78 2.89 -17.62
CA GLY A 276 -7.49 2.89 -18.32
C GLY A 276 -6.31 3.44 -17.51
N GLY A 277 -5.66 2.58 -16.71
CA GLY A 277 -4.34 2.91 -16.17
C GLY A 277 -3.35 3.33 -17.27
N SER A 278 -2.23 3.94 -16.87
CA SER A 278 -1.18 4.47 -17.78
C SER A 278 -0.51 3.43 -18.71
N GLY A 279 -0.95 2.16 -18.69
CA GLY A 279 -0.42 1.04 -19.45
C GLY A 279 -0.88 0.93 -20.91
N GLY A 280 -1.57 1.93 -21.46
CA GLY A 280 -2.07 1.93 -22.85
C GLY A 280 -3.31 1.06 -23.08
N LEU A 281 -3.98 1.28 -24.22
CA LEU A 281 -5.10 0.42 -24.68
C LEU A 281 -4.54 -0.90 -25.22
N GLY A 282 -5.26 -1.99 -25.03
CA GLY A 282 -4.85 -3.35 -25.41
C GLY A 282 -5.86 -4.01 -26.28
N ASP A 283 -5.59 -5.24 -26.66
CA ASP A 283 -6.47 -5.95 -27.57
C ASP A 283 -7.78 -6.35 -26.89
N GLY A 284 -7.80 -6.38 -25.54
CA GLY A 284 -8.93 -6.87 -24.77
C GLY A 284 -9.20 -8.34 -25.09
N GLY A 285 -10.43 -8.78 -24.94
CA GLY A 285 -10.83 -10.12 -25.34
C GLY A 285 -11.76 -10.80 -24.35
N THR A 286 -11.84 -12.12 -24.45
CA THR A 286 -12.79 -12.92 -23.67
C THR A 286 -12.10 -13.58 -22.48
N VAL A 287 -12.76 -13.53 -21.33
CA VAL A 287 -12.32 -14.18 -20.10
C VAL A 287 -13.33 -15.27 -19.73
N HIS A 288 -12.86 -16.49 -19.54
CA HIS A 288 -13.66 -17.59 -19.00
C HIS A 288 -13.23 -17.91 -17.55
N PHE A 289 -14.15 -17.77 -16.61
CA PHE A 289 -13.96 -18.14 -15.21
C PHE A 289 -14.39 -19.58 -14.99
N ARG A 290 -13.44 -20.51 -14.88
CA ARG A 290 -13.70 -21.96 -14.94
C ARG A 290 -14.52 -22.50 -13.76
N VAL A 291 -14.46 -21.87 -12.58
CA VAL A 291 -15.20 -22.33 -11.40
C VAL A 291 -16.68 -21.96 -11.50
N THR A 292 -16.96 -20.76 -11.99
CA THR A 292 -18.33 -20.23 -12.09
C THR A 292 -18.96 -20.43 -13.47
N ASP A 293 -18.18 -20.87 -14.46
CA ASP A 293 -18.54 -21.01 -15.87
C ASP A 293 -19.05 -19.70 -16.51
N ILE A 294 -18.56 -18.56 -16.01
CA ILE A 294 -18.93 -17.24 -16.50
C ILE A 294 -17.98 -16.81 -17.60
N GLN A 295 -18.52 -16.23 -18.66
CA GLN A 295 -17.77 -15.61 -19.74
C GLN A 295 -17.98 -14.10 -19.74
N ALA A 296 -16.88 -13.35 -19.75
CA ALA A 296 -16.88 -11.90 -19.82
C ALA A 296 -16.11 -11.43 -21.07
N THR A 297 -16.50 -10.29 -21.62
CA THR A 297 -15.76 -9.62 -22.69
C THR A 297 -15.23 -8.30 -22.14
N CYS A 298 -13.93 -8.06 -22.26
CA CYS A 298 -13.28 -6.83 -21.80
C CYS A 298 -12.67 -6.08 -22.99
N ASP A 299 -12.69 -4.75 -22.92
CA ASP A 299 -12.19 -3.82 -23.94
C ASP A 299 -10.67 -3.55 -23.86
N GLY A 300 -9.95 -4.24 -22.97
CA GLY A 300 -8.52 -4.06 -22.74
C GLY A 300 -8.17 -2.88 -21.82
N ALA A 301 -9.09 -1.94 -21.58
CA ALA A 301 -8.95 -0.88 -20.57
C ALA A 301 -9.53 -1.31 -19.21
N THR A 302 -10.53 -2.19 -19.26
CA THR A 302 -11.26 -2.68 -18.09
C THR A 302 -10.56 -3.87 -17.45
N SER A 303 -10.45 -3.87 -16.13
CA SER A 303 -9.88 -5.01 -15.40
C SER A 303 -10.77 -6.25 -15.53
N ILE A 304 -10.15 -7.43 -15.54
CA ILE A 304 -10.83 -8.73 -15.59
C ILE A 304 -11.87 -8.85 -14.46
N LEU A 305 -11.59 -8.29 -13.27
CA LEU A 305 -12.54 -8.27 -12.17
C LEU A 305 -13.83 -7.51 -12.55
N VAL A 306 -13.68 -6.29 -13.07
CA VAL A 306 -14.82 -5.43 -13.42
C VAL A 306 -15.63 -6.06 -14.56
N GLY A 307 -14.95 -6.51 -15.62
CA GLY A 307 -15.65 -7.18 -16.73
C GLY A 307 -16.37 -8.46 -16.30
N GLY A 308 -15.78 -9.22 -15.37
CA GLY A 308 -16.44 -10.38 -14.78
C GLY A 308 -17.66 -10.05 -13.93
N GLU A 309 -17.63 -8.95 -13.18
CA GLU A 309 -18.78 -8.46 -12.40
C GLU A 309 -19.90 -7.94 -13.31
N GLU A 310 -19.57 -7.23 -14.37
CA GLU A 310 -20.53 -6.75 -15.39
C GLU A 310 -21.20 -7.92 -16.14
N ALA A 311 -20.47 -9.02 -16.31
CA ALA A 311 -21.01 -10.28 -16.82
C ALA A 311 -21.85 -11.07 -15.80
N GLY A 312 -22.09 -10.52 -14.61
CA GLY A 312 -22.91 -11.13 -13.55
C GLY A 312 -22.13 -12.03 -12.59
N GLY A 313 -20.79 -12.03 -12.65
CA GLY A 313 -19.93 -12.84 -11.80
C GLY A 313 -19.79 -12.32 -10.37
N THR A 314 -19.95 -13.22 -9.40
CA THR A 314 -19.60 -12.94 -8.00
C THR A 314 -18.15 -13.32 -7.76
N LEU A 315 -17.24 -12.46 -8.19
CA LEU A 315 -15.80 -12.69 -8.07
C LEU A 315 -15.26 -12.24 -6.71
N PRO A 316 -14.22 -12.89 -6.17
CA PRO A 316 -13.60 -12.44 -4.94
C PRO A 316 -12.87 -11.10 -5.17
N PHE A 317 -13.18 -10.08 -4.38
CA PHE A 317 -12.52 -8.78 -4.44
C PHE A 317 -12.27 -8.17 -3.07
N GLY A 318 -11.36 -7.20 -3.03
CA GLY A 318 -11.00 -6.48 -1.81
C GLY A 318 -10.67 -5.01 -2.08
N CYS A 319 -9.41 -4.71 -2.37
CA CYS A 319 -8.92 -3.36 -2.65
C CYS A 319 -9.16 -2.85 -4.07
N ARG A 320 -9.38 -3.74 -5.05
CA ARG A 320 -9.54 -3.38 -6.48
C ARG A 320 -8.38 -2.57 -7.12
N MET A 321 -7.19 -2.64 -6.52
CA MET A 321 -5.98 -1.94 -6.98
C MET A 321 -4.74 -2.82 -6.88
N GLY A 322 -4.94 -4.14 -6.80
CA GLY A 322 -3.86 -5.13 -6.86
C GLY A 322 -3.07 -5.33 -5.57
N VAL A 323 -3.36 -4.59 -4.50
CA VAL A 323 -2.61 -4.68 -3.23
C VAL A 323 -3.18 -5.70 -2.23
N CYS A 324 -4.45 -6.07 -2.34
CA CYS A 324 -5.11 -6.96 -1.36
C CYS A 324 -5.07 -8.44 -1.72
N HIS A 325 -4.69 -8.80 -2.94
CA HIS A 325 -4.64 -10.19 -3.45
C HIS A 325 -5.91 -11.07 -3.28
N THR A 326 -7.01 -10.53 -2.75
CA THR A 326 -8.30 -11.21 -2.67
C THR A 326 -8.81 -11.61 -4.05
N CYS A 327 -8.48 -10.80 -5.08
CA CYS A 327 -8.85 -11.01 -6.48
C CYS A 327 -7.90 -11.97 -7.24
N ILE A 328 -7.11 -12.79 -6.54
CA ILE A 328 -6.19 -13.72 -7.20
C ILE A 328 -6.96 -14.91 -7.78
N GLY A 329 -6.79 -15.13 -9.09
CA GLY A 329 -7.14 -16.36 -9.80
C GLY A 329 -5.91 -17.03 -10.40
N ARG A 330 -6.00 -18.32 -10.72
CA ARG A 330 -4.93 -19.04 -11.42
C ARG A 330 -5.17 -18.97 -12.92
N LEU A 331 -4.20 -18.46 -13.67
CA LEU A 331 -4.24 -18.37 -15.12
C LEU A 331 -4.02 -19.76 -15.73
N GLU A 332 -5.02 -20.29 -16.40
CA GLU A 332 -4.97 -21.60 -17.05
C GLU A 332 -4.57 -21.46 -18.52
N HIS A 333 -5.04 -20.41 -19.19
CA HIS A 333 -4.72 -20.11 -20.59
C HIS A 333 -4.71 -18.61 -20.85
N GLY A 334 -3.91 -18.17 -21.83
CA GLY A 334 -3.88 -16.80 -22.32
C GLY A 334 -2.80 -15.92 -21.68
N GLN A 335 -2.85 -14.63 -22.02
CA GLN A 335 -1.99 -13.59 -21.47
C GLN A 335 -2.83 -12.47 -20.88
N VAL A 336 -2.28 -11.83 -19.86
CA VAL A 336 -2.89 -10.70 -19.19
C VAL A 336 -1.93 -9.53 -19.15
N ARG A 337 -2.46 -8.32 -19.14
CA ARG A 337 -1.67 -7.11 -19.02
C ARG A 337 -1.95 -6.43 -17.70
N ASP A 338 -0.88 -6.09 -16.97
CA ASP A 338 -1.00 -5.30 -15.76
C ASP A 338 -1.31 -3.83 -16.13
N LEU A 339 -2.53 -3.39 -15.83
CA LEU A 339 -3.05 -2.06 -16.16
C LEU A 339 -2.21 -0.92 -15.53
N ARG A 340 -1.41 -1.21 -14.50
CA ARG A 340 -0.56 -0.22 -13.83
C ARG A 340 0.76 0.00 -14.57
N THR A 341 1.24 -1.01 -15.30
CA THR A 341 2.59 -1.00 -15.89
C THR A 341 2.60 -1.21 -17.40
N GLY A 342 1.50 -1.66 -17.98
CA GLY A 342 1.42 -2.07 -19.39
C GLY A 342 2.11 -3.41 -19.70
N VAL A 343 2.73 -4.07 -18.70
CA VAL A 343 3.47 -5.31 -18.93
C VAL A 343 2.52 -6.48 -19.17
N VAL A 344 2.61 -7.04 -20.38
CA VAL A 344 1.93 -8.28 -20.77
C VAL A 344 2.71 -9.48 -20.23
N HIS A 345 2.01 -10.37 -19.54
CA HIS A 345 2.55 -11.58 -18.97
C HIS A 345 1.49 -12.69 -18.92
N GLY A 346 1.91 -13.93 -18.85
CA GLY A 346 0.99 -15.05 -18.74
C GLY A 346 1.68 -16.36 -19.03
N SER A 347 1.77 -17.20 -18.02
CA SER A 347 2.19 -18.59 -18.14
C SER A 347 1.15 -19.48 -17.49
N HIS A 348 0.95 -20.67 -18.04
CA HIS A 348 0.04 -21.65 -17.44
C HIS A 348 0.36 -21.88 -15.95
N GLY A 349 -0.67 -21.80 -15.11
CA GLY A 349 -0.58 -21.93 -13.66
C GLY A 349 -0.15 -20.68 -12.90
N GLN A 350 0.12 -19.55 -13.58
CA GLN A 350 0.51 -18.29 -12.94
C GLN A 350 -0.64 -17.69 -12.12
N MET A 351 -0.34 -17.17 -10.93
CA MET A 351 -1.35 -16.46 -10.13
C MET A 351 -1.48 -15.02 -10.63
N VAL A 352 -2.69 -14.63 -11.04
CA VAL A 352 -2.98 -13.32 -11.60
C VAL A 352 -4.01 -12.58 -10.75
N ARG A 353 -3.86 -11.26 -10.63
CA ARG A 353 -4.78 -10.41 -9.86
C ARG A 353 -5.80 -9.83 -10.83
N THR A 354 -7.03 -10.35 -10.83
CA THR A 354 -8.07 -9.94 -11.80
C THR A 354 -8.40 -8.46 -11.74
N CYS A 355 -8.20 -7.83 -10.58
CA CYS A 355 -8.52 -6.44 -10.34
C CYS A 355 -7.51 -5.40 -10.85
N ILE A 356 -6.36 -5.83 -11.37
CA ILE A 356 -5.37 -4.93 -12.01
C ILE A 356 -4.89 -5.45 -13.35
N ASN A 357 -5.42 -6.59 -13.81
CA ASN A 357 -5.04 -7.18 -15.07
C ASN A 357 -6.22 -7.09 -16.04
N ALA A 358 -5.95 -6.77 -17.29
CA ALA A 358 -6.88 -6.90 -18.42
C ALA A 358 -6.47 -8.10 -19.28
N PRO A 359 -7.39 -8.74 -20.02
CA PRO A 359 -7.03 -9.82 -20.94
C PRO A 359 -6.34 -9.27 -22.19
N GLU A 360 -5.41 -10.06 -22.73
CA GLU A 360 -4.82 -9.88 -24.07
C GLU A 360 -5.21 -11.10 -24.92
N GLY A 361 -6.36 -11.01 -25.58
CA GLY A 361 -7.03 -12.10 -26.29
C GLY A 361 -7.88 -12.98 -25.37
N HIS A 362 -7.89 -14.28 -25.65
CA HIS A 362 -8.68 -15.26 -24.88
C HIS A 362 -7.91 -15.73 -23.63
N VAL A 363 -8.54 -15.60 -22.47
CA VAL A 363 -7.97 -15.93 -21.16
C VAL A 363 -8.89 -16.88 -20.41
N GLU A 364 -8.31 -17.94 -19.82
CA GLU A 364 -9.02 -18.81 -18.87
C GLU A 364 -8.43 -18.63 -17.48
N ILE A 365 -9.30 -18.40 -16.50
CA ILE A 365 -8.91 -18.24 -15.10
C ILE A 365 -9.68 -19.25 -14.26
N ASP A 366 -8.95 -20.06 -13.51
CA ASP A 366 -9.49 -20.87 -12.42
C ASP A 366 -9.74 -19.95 -11.20
N LEU A 367 -10.97 -19.41 -11.14
CA LEU A 367 -11.48 -18.53 -10.10
C LEU A 367 -12.99 -18.64 -9.94
#